data_AF-A0A7L8S6K5-F1
#
_entry.id   AF-A0A7L8S6K5-F1
#
_cell.length_a   1.000
_cell.length_b   1.000
_cell.length_c   1.000
_cell.angle_alpha   90.00
_cell.angle_beta   90.00
_cell.angle_gamma   90.00
#
_symmetry.space_group_name_H-M   'P 1'
#
loop_
_entity.id
_entity.type
_entity.pdbx_description
1 polymer ?
#
loop_
_entity_poly.entity_id
_entity_poly.type
_entity_poly.pdbx_seq_one_letter_code
_entity_poly.pdbx_strand_id
1 'polypeptide(L)'
;MNVHKNARLTPSARVLLVQRIEQGWSVRRAAGSAGVSERTAYRWLSRYRAGDRVLYDRSSAPHRCRHRLAAMQVSRIEQLRRCKMPVLDTSAQGPTPRAPTARPSASSDFAPRMGLCQVIRFAS
;
A
#
# COMPACT_ATOMS: atom_id res chain seq x y z
N MET A 1 11.94 -6.66 7.66
CA MET A 1 10.59 -7.26 7.56
C MET A 1 9.69 -6.58 8.58
N ASN A 2 8.81 -5.66 8.18
CA ASN A 2 7.89 -5.00 9.12
C ASN A 2 6.54 -5.70 9.09
N VAL A 3 6.40 -6.76 9.89
CA VAL A 3 5.09 -7.39 10.10
C VAL A 3 4.27 -6.45 10.98
N HIS A 4 3.24 -5.84 10.41
CA HIS A 4 2.38 -4.94 11.16
C HIS A 4 1.54 -5.73 12.17
N LYS A 5 1.13 -5.08 13.27
CA LYS A 5 0.35 -5.69 14.36
C LYS A 5 -0.93 -6.42 13.92
N ASN A 6 -1.53 -6.00 12.80
CA ASN A 6 -2.76 -6.57 12.26
C ASN A 6 -2.52 -7.66 11.19
N ALA A 7 -1.27 -8.09 10.98
CA ALA A 7 -0.96 -9.09 9.97
C ALA A 7 -1.48 -10.45 10.45
N ARG A 8 -2.40 -11.05 9.69
CA ARG A 8 -2.98 -12.37 10.05
C ARG A 8 -1.96 -13.51 10.01
N LEU A 9 -0.94 -13.41 9.15
CA LEU A 9 0.09 -14.43 8.99
C LEU A 9 1.49 -13.81 8.85
N THR A 10 2.41 -14.31 9.67
CA THR A 10 3.85 -14.07 9.55
C THR A 10 4.43 -14.88 8.37
N PRO A 11 5.62 -14.53 7.85
CA PRO A 11 6.26 -15.29 6.76
C PRO A 11 6.42 -16.76 7.08
N SER A 12 6.87 -17.08 8.30
CA SER A 12 7.03 -18.45 8.77
C SER A 12 5.72 -19.22 8.72
N ALA A 13 4.59 -18.58 9.08
CA ALA A 13 3.28 -19.21 9.01
C ALA A 13 2.82 -19.47 7.55
N ARG A 14 3.21 -18.61 6.60
CA ARG A 14 2.94 -18.82 5.16
C ARG A 14 3.76 -19.99 4.61
N VAL A 15 5.02 -20.11 5.01
CA VAL A 15 5.88 -21.25 4.65
C VAL A 15 5.31 -22.55 5.20
N LEU A 16 4.89 -22.55 6.47
CA LEU A 16 4.27 -23.72 7.10
C LEU A 16 3.00 -24.16 6.39
N LEU A 17 2.15 -23.20 5.97
CA LEU A 17 0.97 -23.49 5.14
C LEU A 17 1.37 -24.24 3.85
N VAL A 18 2.39 -23.77 3.14
CA VAL A 18 2.84 -24.40 1.90
C VAL A 18 3.47 -25.77 2.17
N GLN A 19 4.25 -25.93 3.24
CA GLN A 19 4.81 -27.22 3.64
C GLN A 19 3.72 -28.25 3.92
N ARG A 20 2.61 -27.88 4.58
CA ARG A 20 1.46 -28.78 4.77
C ARG A 20 0.87 -29.24 3.44
N ILE A 21 0.76 -28.34 2.47
CA ILE A 21 0.28 -28.69 1.11
C ILE A 21 1.22 -29.71 0.45
N GLU A 22 2.53 -29.51 0.55
CA GLU A 22 3.54 -30.42 -0.01
C GLU A 22 3.57 -31.78 0.73
N GLN A 23 3.16 -31.82 2.01
CA GLN A 23 2.95 -33.05 2.79
C GLN A 23 1.65 -33.80 2.42
N GLY A 24 0.95 -33.37 1.36
CA GLY A 24 -0.25 -34.04 0.85
C GLY A 24 -1.58 -33.49 1.38
N TRP A 25 -1.57 -32.38 2.12
CA TRP A 25 -2.83 -31.73 2.51
C TRP A 25 -3.49 -31.08 1.29
N SER A 26 -4.82 -31.19 1.19
CA SER A 26 -5.57 -30.40 0.22
C SER A 26 -5.43 -28.91 0.49
N VAL A 27 -5.37 -28.11 -0.58
CA VAL A 27 -5.22 -26.64 -0.48
C VAL A 27 -6.34 -26.02 0.35
N ARG A 28 -7.57 -26.51 0.19
CA ARG A 28 -8.73 -26.12 1.01
C ARG A 28 -8.50 -26.32 2.50
N ARG A 29 -8.03 -27.51 2.89
CA ARG A 29 -7.79 -27.86 4.31
C ARG A 29 -6.66 -27.01 4.89
N ALA A 30 -5.57 -26.85 4.15
CA ALA A 30 -4.44 -26.02 4.57
C ALA A 30 -4.84 -24.54 4.71
N ALA A 31 -5.57 -23.99 3.73
CA ALA A 31 -6.05 -22.61 3.73
C ALA A 31 -7.04 -22.34 4.87
N GLY A 32 -7.98 -23.25 5.11
CA GLY A 32 -8.91 -23.20 6.24
C GLY A 32 -8.19 -23.19 7.59
N SER A 33 -7.17 -24.03 7.77
CA SER A 33 -6.37 -24.07 9.00
C SER A 33 -5.61 -22.77 9.30
N ALA A 34 -5.32 -21.97 8.27
CA ALA A 34 -4.57 -20.73 8.37
C ALA A 34 -5.45 -19.47 8.26
N GLY A 35 -6.78 -19.64 8.12
CA GLY A 35 -7.73 -18.52 8.02
C GLY A 35 -7.57 -17.67 6.75
N VAL A 36 -7.11 -18.26 5.64
CA VAL A 36 -6.94 -17.59 4.34
C VAL A 36 -7.78 -18.24 3.25
N SER A 37 -8.02 -17.51 2.16
CA SER A 37 -8.70 -18.06 0.99
C SER A 37 -7.81 -19.04 0.21
N GLU A 38 -8.42 -20.02 -0.46
CA GLU A 38 -7.72 -20.96 -1.35
C GLU A 38 -6.89 -20.23 -2.41
N ARG A 39 -7.43 -19.14 -2.99
CA ARG A 39 -6.73 -18.28 -3.95
C ARG A 39 -5.42 -17.72 -3.40
N THR A 40 -5.40 -17.32 -2.12
CA THR A 40 -4.19 -16.80 -1.46
C THR A 40 -3.16 -17.90 -1.24
N ALA A 41 -3.62 -19.10 -0.85
CA ALA A 41 -2.76 -20.27 -0.71
C ALA A 41 -2.10 -20.65 -2.04
N TYR A 42 -2.87 -20.70 -3.15
CA TYR A 42 -2.32 -20.97 -4.48
C TYR A 42 -1.26 -19.95 -4.91
N ARG A 43 -1.48 -18.66 -4.63
CA ARG A 43 -0.50 -17.61 -4.94
C ARG A 43 0.82 -17.83 -4.19
N TRP A 44 0.77 -18.20 -2.91
CA TRP A 44 1.98 -18.51 -2.15
C TRP A 44 2.63 -19.80 -2.61
N LEU A 45 1.86 -20.84 -2.93
CA LEU A 45 2.38 -22.10 -3.47
C LEU A 45 3.15 -21.88 -4.78
N SER A 46 2.59 -21.10 -5.71
CA SER A 46 3.24 -20.75 -6.98
C SER A 46 4.59 -20.05 -6.73
N ARG A 47 4.64 -19.07 -5.82
CA ARG A 47 5.89 -18.40 -5.44
C ARG A 47 6.91 -19.33 -4.80
N TYR A 48 6.45 -20.21 -3.90
CA TYR A 48 7.31 -21.16 -3.21
C TYR A 48 7.97 -22.15 -4.18
N ARG A 49 7.21 -22.60 -5.20
CA ARG A 49 7.72 -23.45 -6.27
C ARG A 49 8.65 -22.72 -7.23
N ALA A 50 8.44 -21.42 -7.43
CA ALA A 50 9.36 -20.55 -8.18
C ALA A 50 10.69 -20.24 -7.43
N GLY A 51 10.89 -20.76 -6.22
CA GLY A 51 12.14 -20.66 -5.46
C GLY A 51 12.11 -19.69 -4.28
N ASP A 52 11.03 -18.95 -4.07
CA ASP A 52 10.88 -18.08 -2.90
C ASP A 52 10.45 -18.88 -1.67
N ARG A 53 11.45 -19.49 -1.01
CA ARG A 53 11.24 -20.37 0.15
C ARG A 53 10.80 -19.66 1.42
N VAL A 54 10.97 -18.34 1.49
CA VAL A 54 10.70 -17.57 2.71
C VAL A 54 9.39 -16.77 2.61
N LEU A 55 8.87 -16.54 1.40
CA LEU A 55 7.58 -15.88 1.15
C LEU A 55 7.47 -14.48 1.77
N TYR A 56 8.58 -13.73 1.72
CA TYR A 56 8.61 -12.36 2.22
C TYR A 56 7.70 -11.42 1.42
N ASP A 57 7.20 -10.38 2.09
CA ASP A 57 6.44 -9.34 1.40
C ASP A 57 7.38 -8.55 0.49
N ARG A 58 7.01 -8.49 -0.78
CA ARG A 58 7.65 -7.58 -1.73
C ARG A 58 7.18 -6.18 -1.40
N SER A 59 8.05 -5.19 -1.62
CA SER A 59 7.62 -3.81 -1.55
C SER A 59 6.44 -3.60 -2.47
N SER A 60 5.33 -3.10 -1.94
CA SER A 60 4.20 -2.63 -2.74
C SER A 60 4.48 -1.25 -3.36
N ALA A 61 5.62 -0.64 -3.03
CA ALA A 61 5.99 0.65 -3.57
C ALA A 61 6.27 0.51 -5.09
N PRO A 62 5.76 1.44 -5.91
CA PRO A 62 6.04 1.44 -7.33
C PRO A 62 7.53 1.65 -7.60
N HIS A 63 8.05 0.96 -8.62
CA HIS A 63 9.47 1.07 -9.01
C HIS A 63 9.85 2.50 -9.44
N ARG A 64 8.92 3.23 -10.08
CA ARG A 64 9.12 4.62 -10.50
C ARG A 64 7.96 5.47 -10.01
N CYS A 65 8.29 6.58 -9.34
CA CYS A 65 7.33 7.64 -9.02
C CYS A 65 7.68 8.85 -9.87
N ARG A 66 6.85 9.20 -10.86
CA ARG A 66 7.10 10.35 -11.75
C ARG A 66 7.23 11.68 -10.99
N HIS A 67 6.53 11.81 -9.87
CA HIS A 67 6.51 13.01 -9.04
C HIS A 67 7.31 12.82 -7.74
N ARG A 68 8.41 12.04 -7.77
CA ARG A 68 9.29 11.90 -6.61
C ARG A 68 9.93 13.25 -6.29
N LEU A 69 9.67 13.77 -5.09
CA LEU A 69 10.24 15.03 -4.63
C LEU A 69 11.74 14.89 -4.36
N ALA A 70 12.48 15.99 -4.49
CA ALA A 70 13.89 16.03 -4.13
C ALA A 70 14.07 15.80 -2.62
N ALA A 71 15.16 15.15 -2.20
CA ALA A 71 15.39 14.80 -0.80
C ALA A 71 15.29 16.02 0.15
N MET A 72 15.82 17.18 -0.28
CA MET A 72 15.71 18.44 0.47
C MET A 72 14.25 18.87 0.71
N GLN A 73 13.40 18.73 -0.31
CA GLN A 73 11.97 19.06 -0.18
C GLN A 73 11.26 18.10 0.77
N VAL A 74 11.59 16.81 0.73
CA VAL A 74 11.07 15.81 1.67
C VAL A 74 11.47 16.17 3.10
N SER A 75 12.75 16.45 3.36
CA SER A 75 13.23 16.85 4.70
C SER A 75 12.54 18.11 5.21
N ARG A 76 12.32 19.12 4.35
CA ARG A 76 11.58 20.34 4.72
C ARG A 76 10.12 20.03 5.08
N ILE A 77 9.45 19.18 4.30
CA ILE A 77 8.07 18.75 4.60
C ILE A 77 8.01 17.98 5.92
N GLU A 78 8.96 17.07 6.17
CA GLU A 78 9.02 16.31 7.42
C GLU A 78 9.24 17.22 8.64
N GLN A 79 10.15 18.18 8.56
CA GLN A 79 10.37 19.18 9.61
C GLN A 79 9.09 19.97 9.88
N LEU A 80 8.42 20.48 8.84
CA LEU A 80 7.17 21.22 8.99
C LEU A 80 6.06 20.36 9.60
N ARG A 81 5.99 19.06 9.29
CA ARG A 81 5.02 18.13 9.91
C ARG A 81 5.32 17.86 11.38
N ARG A 82 6.59 17.80 11.77
CA ARG A 82 7.00 17.59 13.17
C ARG A 82 6.81 18.85 14.03
N CYS A 83 7.02 20.04 13.46
CA CYS A 83 6.90 21.31 14.18
C CYS A 83 5.45 21.84 14.25
N LYS A 84 4.55 21.39 13.37
CA LYS A 84 3.13 21.72 13.49
C LYS A 84 2.49 20.83 14.55
N MET A 85 2.14 21.43 15.69
CA MET A 85 1.25 20.84 16.70
C MET A 85 -0.08 20.38 16.06
N PRO A 86 -0.71 19.30 16.55
CA PRO A 86 -2.04 18.91 16.11
C PRO A 86 -3.06 20.01 16.43
N VAL A 87 -4.11 20.11 15.61
CA VAL A 87 -5.30 20.98 15.78
C VAL A 87 -6.11 20.51 16.99
N LEU A 88 -5.55 20.57 18.19
CA LEU A 88 -6.24 20.35 19.45
C LEU A 88 -5.76 21.42 20.45
N ASP A 89 -6.07 22.66 20.09
CA ASP A 89 -6.31 23.74 21.05
C ASP A 89 -7.14 24.87 20.39
N THR A 90 -8.13 24.50 19.57
CA THR A 90 -9.18 25.43 19.09
C THR A 90 -10.29 25.54 20.13
N SER A 91 -9.96 25.96 21.36
CA SER A 91 -10.96 26.37 22.35
C SER A 91 -10.66 27.73 22.97
N ALA A 92 -9.59 28.41 22.56
CA ALA A 92 -9.24 29.76 23.04
C ALA A 92 -9.32 30.87 21.97
N GLN A 93 -9.63 30.56 20.71
CA GLN A 93 -9.86 31.59 19.68
C GLN A 93 -11.32 31.58 19.26
N GLY A 94 -12.01 32.69 19.56
CA GLY A 94 -13.34 33.00 19.08
C GLY A 94 -13.43 32.93 17.55
N PRO A 95 -14.65 32.97 16.99
CA PRO A 95 -14.88 32.69 15.57
C PRO A 95 -14.07 33.65 14.70
N THR A 96 -13.04 33.15 14.03
CA THR A 96 -12.32 33.91 13.01
C THR A 96 -13.20 34.02 11.78
N PRO A 97 -13.34 35.21 11.16
CA PRO A 97 -14.07 35.35 9.91
C PRO A 97 -13.32 34.59 8.81
N ARG A 98 -14.03 33.67 8.14
CA ARG A 98 -13.53 32.95 6.96
C ARG A 98 -13.18 33.97 5.87
N ALA A 99 -11.90 34.14 5.55
CA ALA A 99 -11.50 34.86 4.35
C ALA A 99 -11.84 34.03 3.09
N PRO A 100 -12.30 34.68 2.01
CA PRO A 100 -12.88 34.02 0.86
C PRO A 100 -11.84 33.27 0.04
N THR A 101 -12.26 32.14 -0.54
CA THR A 101 -11.54 31.41 -1.59
C THR A 101 -11.27 32.34 -2.78
N ALA A 102 -10.06 32.90 -2.86
CA ALA A 102 -9.56 33.49 -4.09
C ALA A 102 -9.14 32.35 -5.04
N ARG A 103 -9.96 32.11 -6.07
CA ARG A 103 -9.56 31.36 -7.27
C ARG A 103 -8.61 32.26 -8.07
N PRO A 104 -7.37 31.86 -8.41
CA PRO A 104 -6.68 32.48 -9.52
C PRO A 104 -7.37 32.05 -10.82
N SER A 105 -7.88 33.05 -11.54
CA SER A 105 -8.40 32.96 -12.90
C SER A 105 -7.34 32.42 -13.86
N ALA A 106 -7.79 31.60 -14.79
CA ALA A 106 -7.02 30.93 -15.82
C ALA A 106 -6.34 31.90 -16.81
N SER A 107 -5.14 31.54 -17.25
CA SER A 107 -4.60 31.92 -18.56
C SER A 107 -3.70 30.80 -19.11
N SER A 108 -4.26 30.08 -20.09
CA SER A 108 -3.64 29.42 -21.26
C SER A 108 -2.33 28.63 -21.07
N ASP A 109 -2.41 27.30 -21.05
CA ASP A 109 -1.99 26.45 -22.18
C ASP A 109 -2.10 24.96 -21.79
N PHE A 110 -3.24 24.34 -22.11
CA PHE A 110 -3.38 22.89 -22.07
C PHE A 110 -4.28 22.45 -23.24
N ALA A 111 -3.66 22.24 -24.40
CA ALA A 111 -4.32 21.55 -25.50
C ALA A 111 -4.39 20.03 -25.21
N PRO A 112 -5.46 19.34 -25.66
CA PRO A 112 -5.83 18.02 -25.16
C PRO A 112 -5.33 16.88 -26.05
N ARG A 113 -5.07 15.70 -25.46
CA ARG A 113 -5.34 14.43 -26.14
C ARG A 113 -6.08 13.48 -25.21
N MET A 114 -7.35 13.30 -25.57
CA MET A 114 -8.28 12.26 -25.16
C MET A 114 -7.65 10.86 -25.23
N GLY A 115 -8.09 10.00 -24.33
CA GLY A 115 -7.79 8.56 -24.33
C GLY A 115 -8.36 7.87 -23.10
N LEU A 116 -9.70 7.91 -22.99
CA LEU A 116 -10.52 7.18 -22.01
C LEU A 116 -10.20 5.69 -21.98
N CYS A 117 -10.48 5.09 -20.81
CA CYS A 117 -10.97 3.72 -20.60
C CYS A 117 -10.11 2.59 -21.22
N GLN A 118 -9.65 1.57 -20.51
CA GLN A 118 -10.45 0.68 -19.69
C GLN A 118 -9.59 -0.56 -19.32
N VAL A 119 -10.06 -1.33 -18.35
CA VAL A 119 -9.83 -2.78 -18.16
C VAL A 119 -8.45 -3.23 -17.60
N ILE A 120 -8.47 -3.52 -16.29
CA ILE A 120 -8.15 -4.84 -15.69
C ILE A 120 -7.23 -5.77 -16.50
N ARG A 121 -6.05 -6.12 -15.96
CA ARG A 121 -5.32 -7.41 -16.14
C ARG A 121 -4.22 -7.42 -15.06
N PHE A 122 -4.18 -8.30 -14.05
CA PHE A 122 -4.16 -9.76 -13.98
C PHE A 122 -3.13 -10.47 -14.87
N ALA A 123 -2.19 -11.15 -14.18
CA ALA A 123 -1.20 -12.16 -14.64
C ALA A 123 -0.09 -11.64 -15.59
N SER A 124 1.16 -12.09 -15.50
CA SER A 124 1.66 -13.44 -15.16
C SER A 124 2.89 -13.43 -14.24
#